data_AF-E2B086-F1
#
_entry.id   AF-E2B086-F1
#
_cell.length_a   1.000
_cell.length_b   1.000
_cell.length_c   1.000
_cell.angle_alpha   90.00
_cell.angle_beta   90.00
_cell.angle_gamma   90.00
#
_symmetry.space_group_name_H-M   'P 1'
#
loop_
_entity.id
_entity.type
_entity.pdbx_description
1 polymer ?
#
loop_
_entity_poly.entity_id
_entity_poly.type
_entity_poly.pdbx_seq_one_letter_code
_entity_poly.pdbx_strand_id
1 'polypeptide(L)'
;INLSSTQIPDNIKSFLQLGENFSLPVTNKTKLTTEFIINFENNLVKLPHDKRSAVRNKFTRVINSIPSYQYPLTKTHKWLLHLNKVTRNFLNDNQNLIITRADKGNITVA
;
A
#
# COMPACT_ATOMS: atom_id res chain seq x y z
N ILE A 1 10.75 -16.41 15.93
CA ILE A 1 10.46 -16.88 17.30
C ILE A 1 9.82 -15.72 18.02
N ASN A 2 8.59 -15.86 18.50
CA ASN A 2 7.92 -14.79 19.25
C ASN A 2 8.56 -14.62 20.62
N LEU A 3 9.20 -13.49 20.88
CA LEU A 3 9.80 -13.20 22.18
C LEU A 3 8.83 -12.50 23.15
N SER A 4 7.66 -12.11 22.67
CA SER A 4 6.58 -11.57 23.51
C SER A 4 5.73 -12.68 24.15
N SER A 5 5.06 -12.35 25.24
CA SER A 5 4.01 -13.20 25.83
C SER A 5 2.68 -13.13 25.07
N THR A 6 2.55 -12.22 24.11
CA THR A 6 1.31 -12.04 23.33
C THR A 6 1.20 -13.12 22.27
N GLN A 7 0.10 -13.88 22.30
CA GLN A 7 -0.19 -14.81 21.22
C GLN A 7 -0.64 -14.07 19.97
N ILE A 8 0.16 -14.16 18.91
CA ILE A 8 -0.18 -13.59 17.60
C ILE A 8 -1.01 -14.63 16.81
N PRO A 9 -2.23 -14.31 16.38
CA PRO A 9 -3.04 -15.17 15.51
C PRO A 9 -2.35 -15.54 14.19
N ASP A 10 -2.58 -16.75 13.68
CA ASP A 10 -1.87 -17.25 12.49
C ASP A 10 -2.24 -16.52 11.19
N ASN A 11 -3.47 -16.03 11.09
CA ASN A 11 -3.90 -15.18 9.97
C ASN A 11 -3.13 -13.85 9.95
N ILE A 12 -2.82 -13.29 11.11
CA ILE A 12 -2.02 -12.06 11.25
C ILE A 12 -0.55 -12.36 10.92
N LYS A 13 0.02 -13.47 11.42
CA LYS A 13 1.38 -13.90 11.05
C LYS A 13 1.52 -14.07 9.53
N SER A 14 0.58 -14.78 8.92
CA SER A 14 0.55 -15.04 7.48
C SER A 14 0.45 -13.75 6.67
N PHE A 15 -0.33 -12.77 7.15
CA PHE A 15 -0.43 -11.47 6.51
C PHE A 15 0.86 -10.65 6.64
N LEU A 16 1.47 -10.62 7.82
CA LEU A 16 2.72 -9.91 8.09
C LEU A 16 3.90 -10.47 7.27
N GLN A 17 3.88 -11.77 6.95
CA GLN A 17 4.86 -12.42 6.07
C GLN A 17 4.87 -11.88 4.63
N LEU A 18 3.80 -11.21 4.18
CA LEU A 18 3.78 -10.58 2.86
C LEU A 18 4.80 -9.43 2.76
N GLY A 19 5.15 -8.81 3.89
CA GLY A 19 6.17 -7.77 3.97
C GLY A 19 5.70 -6.42 3.41
N GLU A 20 6.61 -5.44 3.49
CA GLU A 20 6.31 -4.03 3.20
C GLU A 20 6.07 -3.74 1.70
N ASN A 21 6.69 -4.51 0.81
CA ASN A 21 6.57 -4.30 -0.64
C ASN A 21 5.35 -5.02 -1.25
N PHE A 22 4.50 -5.63 -0.44
CA PHE A 22 3.28 -6.25 -0.92
C PHE A 22 2.23 -5.19 -1.27
N SER A 23 1.83 -5.14 -2.54
CA SER A 23 0.83 -4.19 -3.01
C SER A 23 -0.59 -4.62 -2.59
N LEU A 24 -1.16 -3.91 -1.61
CA LEU A 24 -2.57 -4.10 -1.23
C LEU A 24 -3.53 -3.50 -2.26
N PRO A 25 -4.77 -3.99 -2.34
CA PRO A 25 -5.80 -3.38 -3.17
C PRO A 25 -6.05 -1.93 -2.77
N VAL A 26 -6.24 -1.06 -3.76
CA VAL A 26 -6.45 0.37 -3.55
C VAL A 26 -7.78 0.62 -2.85
N THR A 27 -7.73 1.21 -1.66
CA THR A 27 -8.91 1.58 -0.85
C THR A 27 -9.30 3.05 -1.03
N ASN A 28 -8.33 3.95 -1.20
CA ASN A 28 -8.57 5.38 -1.33
C ASN A 28 -8.07 5.89 -2.69
N LYS A 29 -8.97 5.87 -3.68
CA LYS A 29 -8.68 6.33 -5.04
C LYS A 29 -8.33 7.80 -5.08
N THR A 30 -9.05 8.65 -4.34
CA THR A 30 -8.80 10.10 -4.32
C THR A 30 -7.40 10.40 -3.84
N LYS A 31 -6.96 9.80 -2.72
CA LYS A 31 -5.60 9.97 -2.21
C LYS A 31 -4.57 9.51 -3.23
N LEU A 32 -4.76 8.33 -3.83
CA LEU A 32 -3.86 7.81 -4.86
C LEU A 32 -3.73 8.75 -6.06
N THR A 33 -4.86 9.25 -6.58
CA THR A 33 -4.88 10.20 -7.70
C THR A 33 -4.17 11.50 -7.33
N THR A 34 -4.40 12.03 -6.13
CA THR A 34 -3.74 13.25 -5.65
C THR A 34 -2.23 13.07 -5.55
N GLU A 35 -1.75 12.01 -4.90
CA GLU A 35 -0.32 11.69 -4.80
C GLU A 35 0.33 11.52 -6.18
N PHE A 36 -0.38 10.88 -7.11
CA PHE A 36 0.07 10.70 -8.48
C PHE A 36 0.22 12.04 -9.22
N ILE A 37 -0.76 12.95 -9.09
CA ILE A 37 -0.71 14.30 -9.66
C ILE A 37 0.47 15.09 -9.06
N ILE A 38 0.63 15.07 -7.73
CA ILE A 38 1.72 15.76 -7.03
C ILE A 38 3.06 15.26 -7.55
N ASN A 39 3.26 13.94 -7.59
CA ASN A 39 4.50 13.35 -8.07
C ASN A 39 4.77 13.68 -9.54
N PHE A 40 3.73 13.64 -10.38
CA PHE A 40 3.84 14.01 -11.79
C PHE A 40 4.26 15.47 -11.97
N GLU A 41 3.59 16.43 -11.33
CA GLU A 41 3.92 17.85 -11.44
C GLU A 41 5.32 18.17 -10.89
N ASN A 42 5.72 17.54 -9.78
CA ASN A 42 7.06 17.67 -9.22
C ASN A 42 8.15 17.20 -10.21
N ASN A 43 7.88 16.14 -10.96
CA ASN A 43 8.80 15.66 -12.00
C ASN A 43 8.70 16.46 -13.30
N LEU A 44 7.54 17.05 -13.60
CA LEU A 44 7.32 17.86 -14.80
C LEU A 44 8.21 19.11 -14.82
N VAL A 45 8.53 19.67 -13.65
CA VAL A 45 9.47 20.79 -13.51
C VAL A 45 10.87 20.46 -14.04
N LYS A 46 11.27 19.17 -14.07
CA LYS A 46 12.57 18.73 -14.61
C LYS A 46 12.64 18.81 -16.14
N LEU A 47 11.51 19.01 -16.83
CA LEU A 47 11.47 19.18 -18.28
C LEU A 47 11.64 20.66 -18.68
N PRO A 48 12.13 20.93 -19.90
CA PRO A 48 12.16 22.27 -20.49
C PRO A 48 10.78 22.93 -20.49
N HIS A 49 10.73 24.23 -20.19
CA HIS A 49 9.49 24.98 -19.99
C HIS A 49 8.53 24.88 -21.19
N ASP A 50 9.06 24.94 -22.41
CA ASP A 50 8.32 24.84 -23.67
C ASP A 50 7.64 23.48 -23.87
N LYS A 51 8.14 22.41 -23.22
CA LYS A 51 7.58 21.06 -23.31
C LYS A 51 6.54 20.75 -22.22
N ARG A 52 6.56 21.47 -21.10
CA ARG A 52 5.71 21.16 -19.92
C ARG A 52 4.23 21.18 -20.25
N SER A 53 3.75 22.19 -20.97
CA SER A 53 2.34 22.33 -21.33
C SER A 53 1.84 21.16 -22.19
N ALA A 54 2.62 20.78 -23.21
CA ALA A 54 2.28 19.66 -24.08
C ALA A 54 2.22 18.32 -23.32
N VAL A 55 3.16 18.09 -22.40
CA VAL A 55 3.19 16.87 -21.57
C VAL A 55 2.03 16.85 -20.58
N ARG A 56 1.76 17.98 -19.89
CA ARG A 56 0.62 18.11 -18.98
C ARG A 56 -0.71 17.81 -19.69
N ASN A 57 -0.94 18.41 -20.87
CA ASN A 57 -2.18 18.21 -21.63
C ASN A 57 -2.40 16.74 -22.01
N LYS A 58 -1.33 16.01 -22.37
CA LYS A 58 -1.42 14.58 -22.64
C LYS A 58 -1.79 13.79 -21.38
N PHE A 59 -1.21 14.18 -20.24
CA PHE A 59 -1.40 13.48 -18.97
C PHE A 59 -2.77 13.72 -18.33
N THR A 60 -3.42 14.86 -18.60
CA THR A 60 -4.78 15.14 -18.16
C THR A 60 -5.76 14.02 -18.56
N ARG A 61 -5.59 13.43 -19.75
CA ARG A 61 -6.43 12.30 -20.20
C ARG A 61 -6.24 11.06 -19.32
N VAL A 62 -4.99 10.79 -18.92
CA VAL A 62 -4.67 9.66 -18.02
C VAL A 62 -5.30 9.92 -16.65
N ILE A 63 -5.08 11.10 -16.06
CA ILE A 63 -5.66 11.47 -14.75
C ILE A 63 -7.19 11.32 -14.76
N ASN A 64 -7.85 11.83 -15.80
CA ASN A 64 -9.31 11.76 -15.92
C ASN A 64 -9.84 10.32 -16.07
N SER A 65 -9.01 9.37 -16.49
CA SER A 65 -9.37 7.95 -16.60
C SER A 65 -9.13 7.15 -15.32
N ILE A 66 -8.37 7.67 -14.35
CA ILE A 66 -8.08 6.94 -13.09
C ILE A 66 -9.36 6.66 -12.29
N PRO A 67 -10.31 7.60 -12.13
CA PRO A 67 -11.53 7.34 -11.36
C PRO A 67 -12.41 6.24 -11.95
N SER A 68 -12.44 6.11 -13.29
CA SER A 68 -13.26 5.11 -13.98
C SER A 68 -12.69 3.70 -13.86
N TYR A 69 -11.40 3.55 -13.56
CA TYR A 69 -10.79 2.25 -13.30
C TYR A 69 -11.39 1.61 -12.04
N GLN A 70 -11.93 0.40 -12.21
CA GLN A 70 -12.38 -0.44 -11.11
C GLN A 70 -11.41 -1.59 -10.91
N TYR A 71 -10.77 -1.62 -9.74
CA TYR A 71 -9.96 -2.76 -9.35
C TYR A 71 -10.88 -3.98 -9.15
N PRO A 72 -10.57 -5.15 -9.75
CA PRO A 72 -11.44 -6.31 -9.67
C PRO A 72 -11.60 -6.75 -8.21
N LEU A 73 -12.80 -6.62 -7.64
CA LEU A 73 -13.13 -6.99 -6.25
C LEU A 73 -13.35 -8.50 -6.09
N THR A 74 -12.30 -9.28 -6.39
CA THR A 74 -12.31 -10.73 -6.17
C THR A 74 -12.41 -11.07 -4.69
N LYS A 75 -12.78 -12.32 -4.39
CA LYS A 75 -12.82 -12.84 -3.00
C LYS A 75 -11.49 -12.64 -2.28
N THR A 76 -10.37 -12.87 -2.97
CA THR A 76 -9.02 -12.68 -2.44
C THR A 76 -8.75 -11.24 -2.04
N HIS A 77 -9.16 -10.26 -2.85
CA HIS A 77 -8.95 -8.84 -2.51
C HIS A 77 -9.75 -8.42 -1.27
N LYS A 78 -11.02 -8.85 -1.17
CA LYS A 78 -11.83 -8.59 0.02
C LYS A 78 -11.20 -9.20 1.27
N TRP A 79 -10.67 -10.43 1.15
CA TRP A 79 -9.97 -11.11 2.22
C TRP A 79 -8.67 -10.40 2.63
N LEU A 80 -7.85 -9.97 1.67
CA LEU A 80 -6.63 -9.19 1.96
C LEU A 80 -6.93 -7.86 2.67
N LEU A 81 -7.97 -7.15 2.24
CA LEU A 81 -8.41 -5.92 2.89
C LEU A 81 -8.91 -6.17 4.32
N HIS A 82 -9.63 -7.27 4.53
CA HIS A 82 -10.06 -7.70 5.86
C HIS A 82 -8.86 -8.01 6.76
N LEU A 83 -7.90 -8.81 6.28
CA LEU A 83 -6.68 -9.11 7.04
C LEU A 83 -5.86 -7.88 7.35
N ASN A 84 -5.74 -6.95 6.41
CA ASN A 84 -5.08 -5.67 6.66
C ASN A 84 -5.74 -4.91 7.81
N LYS A 85 -7.08 -4.84 7.82
CA LYS A 85 -7.84 -4.18 8.90
C LYS A 85 -7.63 -4.89 10.24
N VAL A 86 -7.80 -6.21 10.28
CA VAL A 86 -7.63 -7.02 11.50
C VAL A 86 -6.22 -6.90 12.04
N THR A 87 -5.22 -6.96 11.17
CA THR A 87 -3.80 -6.81 11.55
C THR A 87 -3.54 -5.43 12.12
N ARG A 88 -3.98 -4.35 11.46
CA ARG A 88 -3.80 -2.98 11.99
C ARG A 88 -4.45 -2.79 13.36
N ASN A 89 -5.64 -3.33 13.56
CA ASN A 89 -6.32 -3.26 14.86
C ASN A 89 -5.52 -4.01 15.94
N PHE A 90 -5.10 -5.25 15.66
CA PHE A 90 -4.29 -6.03 16.59
C PHE A 90 -3.00 -5.31 17.00
N LEU A 91 -2.30 -4.68 16.05
CA LEU A 91 -1.08 -3.92 16.36
C LEU A 91 -1.37 -2.68 17.19
N ASN A 92 -2.49 -1.99 16.94
CA ASN A 92 -2.90 -0.84 17.74
C ASN A 92 -3.28 -1.24 19.17
N ASP A 93 -3.87 -2.42 19.36
CA ASP A 93 -4.24 -2.96 20.66
C ASP A 93 -3.02 -3.49 21.45
N ASN A 94 -1.92 -3.76 20.75
CA ASN A 94 -0.69 -4.32 21.31
C ASN A 94 0.53 -3.44 20.98
N GLN A 95 0.51 -2.17 21.39
CA GLN A 95 1.55 -1.18 21.05
C GLN A 95 2.96 -1.52 21.56
N ASN A 96 3.05 -2.43 22.53
CA ASN A 96 4.30 -2.95 23.08
C ASN A 96 4.96 -4.03 22.19
N LEU A 97 4.29 -4.48 21.12
CA LEU A 97 4.87 -5.43 20.17
C LEU A 97 5.74 -4.73 19.14
N ILE A 98 6.96 -5.23 18.99
CA ILE A 98 7.90 -4.81 17.95
C ILE A 98 8.01 -5.94 16.94
N ILE A 99 7.52 -5.71 15.71
CA ILE A 99 7.66 -6.69 14.62
C ILE A 99 8.93 -6.37 13.85
N THR A 100 9.82 -7.36 13.76
CA THR A 100 11.08 -7.21 13.03
C THR A 100 11.08 -8.04 11.76
N ARG A 101 11.76 -7.54 10.72
CA ARG A 101 12.08 -8.37 9.56
C ARG A 101 13.08 -9.42 10.02
N ALA A 102 12.82 -10.65 9.64
CA ALA A 102 13.73 -11.73 9.96
C ALA A 102 14.92 -11.73 9.02
N ASP A 103 16.11 -11.80 9.60
CA ASP A 103 17.39 -11.82 8.89
C ASP A 103 17.71 -13.19 8.25
N LYS A 104 16.78 -14.14 8.28
CA LYS A 104 16.90 -15.44 7.60
C LYS A 104 15.70 -15.65 6.68
N GLY A 105 16.00 -15.73 5.39
CA GLY A 105 15.04 -15.67 4.28
C GLY A 105 13.76 -16.49 4.46
N ASN A 106 12.67 -15.80 4.80
CA ASN A 106 11.26 -16.24 4.84
C ASN A 106 10.65 -16.62 6.20
N ILE A 107 11.22 -16.26 7.36
CA ILE A 107 10.54 -16.54 8.65
C ILE A 107 10.43 -15.29 9.52
N THR A 108 9.37 -14.49 9.38
CA THR A 108 9.08 -13.34 10.25
C THR A 108 9.29 -13.67 11.74
N VAL A 109 10.16 -12.89 12.41
CA VAL A 109 10.44 -12.98 13.85
C VAL A 109 9.66 -11.85 14.51
N ALA A 110 8.63 -12.22 15.26
CA ALA A 110 7.85 -11.31 16.10
C ALA A 110 8.37 -11.29 17.54
#